data_AF-A0AAV8YB80-F1
#
_entry.id   AF-A0AAV8YB80-F1
#
_cell.length_a   1.000
_cell.length_b   1.000
_cell.length_c   1.000
_cell.angle_alpha   90.00
_cell.angle_beta   90.00
_cell.angle_gamma   90.00
#
_symmetry.space_group_name_H-M   'P 1'
#
loop_
_entity.id
_entity.type
_entity.pdbx_description
1 polymer ?
#
loop_
_entity_poly.entity_id
_entity_poly.type
_entity_poly.pdbx_seq_one_letter_code
_entity_poly.pdbx_strand_id
1 'polypeptide(L)' 'MAVSKGSESLEEGGGPPAREPIMSEEQRKQLMLHAYRRQEELKKLDADDDDAYLNSEWADSGNLKKTFHGLQNISWRVGK' A
#
# COMPACT_ATOMS: atom_id res chain seq x y z
N MET A 1 -41.73 -32.27 36.25
CA MET A 1 -40.40 -31.81 35.80
C MET A 1 -39.85 -32.86 34.84
N ALA A 2 -39.69 -32.54 33.56
CA ALA A 2 -38.85 -33.31 32.66
C ALA A 2 -38.24 -32.32 31.65
N VAL A 3 -36.95 -32.04 31.85
CA VAL A 3 -36.11 -31.24 30.95
C VAL A 3 -35.78 -32.12 29.74
N SER A 4 -36.22 -31.72 28.55
CA SER A 4 -35.73 -32.32 27.30
C SER A 4 -34.54 -31.52 26.79
N LYS A 5 -33.38 -32.17 26.80
CA LYS A 5 -32.14 -31.72 26.17
C LYS A 5 -32.19 -31.99 24.66
N GLY A 6 -31.68 -31.04 23.89
CA GLY A 6 -30.76 -31.31 22.80
C GLY A 6 -31.36 -31.60 21.42
N SER A 7 -31.52 -30.55 20.62
CA SER A 7 -31.20 -30.51 19.20
C SER A 7 -30.70 -29.08 18.95
N GLU A 8 -29.52 -28.85 18.40
CA GLU A 8 -29.31 -28.91 16.96
C GLU A 8 -27.81 -28.87 16.66
N SER A 9 -27.41 -29.71 15.71
CA SER A 9 -26.05 -29.85 15.20
C SER A 9 -25.60 -28.55 14.53
N LEU A 10 -24.44 -28.01 14.92
CA LEU A 10 -23.81 -26.92 14.19
C LEU A 10 -23.31 -27.49 12.85
N GLU A 11 -23.92 -27.09 11.74
CA GLU A 11 -23.56 -27.58 10.40
C GLU A 11 -22.09 -27.25 10.06
N GLU A 12 -21.28 -28.31 9.98
CA GLU A 12 -20.00 -28.32 9.30
C GLU A 12 -20.25 -28.37 7.78
N GLY A 13 -19.80 -27.33 7.07
CA GLY A 13 -19.80 -27.31 5.59
C GLY A 13 -20.79 -26.33 4.99
N GLY A 14 -20.58 -25.03 5.22
CA GLY A 14 -21.26 -23.99 4.45
C GLY A 14 -21.04 -24.23 2.96
N GLY A 15 -22.13 -24.50 2.24
CA GLY A 15 -22.12 -24.74 0.80
C GLY A 15 -21.45 -23.61 0.00
N PRO A 16 -21.32 -23.77 -1.33
CA PRO A 16 -20.69 -22.75 -2.16
C PRO A 16 -21.26 -21.37 -1.85
N PRO A 17 -20.40 -20.33 -1.77
CA PRO A 17 -20.81 -19.02 -1.31
C PRO A 17 -22.02 -18.53 -2.10
N ALA A 18 -22.99 -17.95 -1.39
CA ALA A 18 -24.16 -17.38 -2.02
C ALA A 18 -23.73 -16.37 -3.10
N ARG A 19 -24.47 -16.35 -4.22
CA ARG A 19 -24.20 -15.41 -5.30
C ARG A 19 -24.26 -13.98 -4.77
N GLU A 20 -23.32 -13.16 -5.20
CA GLU A 20 -23.34 -11.74 -4.83
C GLU A 20 -24.60 -11.05 -5.38
N PRO A 21 -25.17 -10.08 -4.64
CA PRO A 21 -26.28 -9.27 -5.12
C PRO A 21 -25.93 -8.58 -6.44
N ILE A 22 -26.94 -8.38 -7.30
CA ILE A 22 -26.77 -7.65 -8.56
C ILE A 22 -26.32 -6.22 -8.25
N MET A 23 -25.12 -5.86 -8.71
CA MET A 23 -24.55 -4.54 -8.49
C MET A 23 -25.39 -3.43 -9.12
N SER A 24 -25.55 -2.31 -8.40
CA SER A 24 -26.15 -1.10 -8.97
C SER A 24 -25.21 -0.43 -9.97
N GLU A 25 -25.77 0.38 -10.88
CA GLU A 25 -24.97 1.09 -11.88
C GLU A 25 -23.97 2.07 -11.24
N GLU A 26 -24.37 2.71 -10.14
CA GLU A 26 -23.50 3.61 -9.36
C GLU A 26 -22.33 2.85 -8.74
N GLN A 27 -22.57 1.68 -8.14
CA GLN A 27 -21.50 0.83 -7.60
C GLN A 27 -20.51 0.39 -8.69
N ARG A 28 -21.02 0.05 -9.88
CA ARG A 28 -20.19 -0.30 -11.02
C ARG A 28 -19.30 0.87 -11.47
N LYS A 29 -19.82 2.09 -11.49
CA LYS A 29 -19.05 3.30 -11.82
C LYS A 29 -17.94 3.55 -10.80
N GLN A 30 -18.25 3.45 -9.51
CA GLN A 30 -17.26 3.61 -8.45
C GLN A 30 -16.14 2.56 -8.53
N LEU A 31 -16.49 1.30 -8.81
CA LEU A 31 -15.49 0.24 -9.05
C LEU A 31 -14.60 0.57 -10.25
N MET A 32 -15.18 1.00 -11.37
CA MET A 32 -14.40 1.34 -12.58
C MET A 32 -13.44 2.50 -12.31
N LEU A 33 -13.88 3.55 -11.61
CA LEU A 33 -13.02 4.67 -11.23
C LEU A 33 -11.86 4.23 -10.33
N HIS A 34 -12.15 3.38 -9.34
CA HIS A 34 -11.12 2.86 -8.44
C HIS A 34 -10.13 1.94 -9.16
N ALA A 35 -10.61 1.07 -10.05
CA ALA A 35 -9.77 0.20 -10.86
C ALA A 35 -8.84 1.01 -11.77
N TYR A 36 -9.36 2.07 -12.40
CA TYR A 36 -8.56 2.98 -13.22
C TYR A 36 -7.47 3.68 -12.42
N ARG A 37 -7.82 4.25 -11.25
CA ARG A 37 -6.84 4.90 -10.37
C ARG A 37 -5.72 3.94 -9.97
N ARG A 38 -6.07 2.71 -9.57
CA ARG A 38 -5.08 1.68 -9.23
C ARG A 38 -4.19 1.32 -10.42
N GLN A 39 -4.76 1.21 -11.62
CA GLN A 39 -3.99 0.91 -12.82
C GLN A 39 -2.94 1.99 -13.11
N GLU A 40 -3.32 3.27 -12.99
CA GLU A 40 -2.39 4.39 -13.15
C GLU A 40 -1.28 4.39 -12.08
N GLU A 41 -1.64 4.12 -10.81
CA GLU A 41 -0.67 3.99 -9.72
C GLU A 41 0.33 2.84 -9.98
N LEU A 42 -0.14 1.69 -10.44
CA LEU A 42 0.72 0.55 -10.80
C LEU A 42 1.61 0.87 -12.00
N LYS A 43 1.08 1.54 -13.02
CA LYS A 43 1.86 1.97 -14.19
C LYS A 43 2.98 2.94 -13.79
N LYS A 44 2.72 3.82 -12.83
CA LYS A 44 3.74 4.72 -12.29
C LYS A 44 4.85 3.95 -11.56
N LEU A 45 4.49 2.93 -10.78
CA LEU A 45 5.46 2.08 -10.09
C LEU A 45 6.30 1.24 -11.06
N ASP A 46 5.68 0.70 -12.12
CA ASP A 46 6.38 -0.08 -13.15
C ASP A 46 7.37 0.77 -13.97
N ALA A 47 7.09 2.06 -14.10
CA ALA A 47 7.97 3.02 -14.76
C ALA A 47 9.02 3.66 -13.83
N ASP A 48 9.03 3.32 -12.54
CA ASP A 48 10.01 3.84 -11.59
C ASP A 48 11.31 3.02 -11.71
N ASP A 49 12.43 3.67 -12.04
CA ASP A 49 13.74 3.03 -12.23
C ASP A 49 14.46 2.72 -10.89
N ASP A 50 13.77 2.90 -9.76
CA ASP A 50 14.26 2.74 -8.39
C ASP A 50 15.50 3.58 -8.02
N ASP A 51 16.08 4.40 -8.90
CA ASP A 51 17.33 5.15 -8.68
C ASP A 51 17.24 6.25 -7.60
N ALA A 52 16.05 6.54 -7.06
CA ALA A 52 15.83 7.56 -6.05
C ALA A 52 16.70 7.36 -4.79
N TYR A 53 17.08 6.12 -4.46
CA TYR A 53 17.95 5.84 -3.31
C TYR A 53 19.40 6.32 -3.50
N LEU A 54 19.89 6.47 -4.74
CA LEU A 54 21.28 6.87 -5.01
C LEU A 54 21.60 8.27 -4.50
N ASN A 55 20.60 9.16 -4.46
CA ASN A 55 20.74 10.54 -3.99
C ASN A 55 20.29 10.74 -2.54
N SER A 56 19.98 9.64 -1.84
CA SER A 56 19.49 9.72 -0.46
C SER A 56 20.61 10.06 0.53
N GLU A 57 20.27 10.75 1.61
CA GLU A 57 21.24 11.08 2.67
C GLU A 57 21.79 9.83 3.37
N TRP A 58 21.08 8.70 3.32
CA TRP A 58 21.54 7.46 3.91
C TRP A 58 22.59 6.75 3.04
N ALA A 59 22.56 6.94 1.71
CA ALA A 59 23.53 6.34 0.80
C ALA A 59 24.89 7.07 0.82
N ASP A 60 24.96 8.29 1.38
CA ASP A 60 26.22 9.02 1.55
C ASP A 60 27.07 8.43 2.67
N SER A 61 28.03 7.58 2.30
CA SER A 61 29.04 7.00 3.22
C SER A 61 29.84 8.05 4.02
N GLY A 62 29.91 9.30 3.54
CA GLY A 62 30.56 10.41 4.21
C GLY A 62 29.66 11.18 5.19
N ASN A 63 28.36 10.89 5.25
CA ASN A 63 27.39 11.66 6.01
C ASN A 63 27.74 11.70 7.51
N LEU A 64 28.03 10.54 8.12
CA LEU A 64 28.43 10.47 9.53
C LEU A 64 29.67 11.31 9.83
N LYS A 65 30.67 11.27 8.94
CA LYS A 65 31.89 12.06 9.06
C LYS A 65 31.58 13.56 8.99
N LYS A 66 30.71 13.99 8.06
CA LYS A 66 30.28 15.39 7.94
C LYS A 66 29.58 15.86 9.21
N THR A 67 28.72 15.02 9.80
CA THR A 67 28.04 15.32 11.08
C THR A 67 29.03 15.55 12.22
N PHE A 68 30.01 14.67 12.40
CA PHE A 68 31.03 14.84 13.46
C PHE A 68 31.94 16.05 13.26
N HIS A 69 32.20 16.44 12.02
CA HIS A 69 33.02 17.62 11.71
C HIS A 69 32.20 18.91 11.52
N GLY A 70 30.88 18.87 11.73
CA GLY A 70 30.00 20.03 11.59
C GLY A 70 29.86 20.57 10.16
N LEU A 71 30.09 19.74 9.13
CA LEU A 71 30.13 20.11 7.71
C LEU A 71 28.75 20.08 7.03
N GLN A 72 27.65 20.15 7.79
CA GLN A 72 26.28 19.96 7.31
C GLN A 72 25.67 21.16 6.56
N ASN A 73 26.31 22.33 6.59
CA ASN A 73 25.76 23.61 6.12
C ASN A 73 26.75 24.42 5.28
N ILE A 74 27.55 23.74 4.44
CA ILE A 74 28.57 24.38 3.60
C ILE A 74 27.97 24.73 2.24
N SER A 75 28.09 26.00 1.85
CA SER A 75 27.78 26.45 0.49
C SER A 75 29.02 27.07 -0.16
N TRP A 76 29.39 26.55 -1.32
CA TRP A 76 30.48 27.12 -2.12
C TRP A 76 29.90 28.23 -3.00
N ARG A 77 30.38 29.46 -2.82
CA ARG A 77 30.09 30.54 -3.77
C ARG A 77 31.13 30.49 -4.87
N VAL A 78 30.70 30.22 -6.10
CA VAL A 78 31.56 30.38 -7.27
C VAL A 78 31.81 31.87 -7.44
N GLY A 79 33.07 32.28 -7.28
CA GLY A 79 33.52 33.65 -7.51
C GLY A 79 33.36 34.02 -8.97
N LYS A 80 32.97 35.27 -9.20
CA LYS A 80 32.70 35.92 -10.49
C LYS A 80 33.89 35.86 -11.44
#